data_AF-A0A8T6Y4P1-F1
#
_entry.id   AF-A0A8T6Y4P1-F1
#
_cell.length_a   1.000
_cell.length_b   1.000
_cell.length_c   1.000
_cell.angle_alpha   90.00
_cell.angle_beta   90.00
_cell.angle_gamma   90.00
#
_symmetry.space_group_name_H-M   'P 1'
#
loop_
_entity.id
_entity.type
_entity.pdbx_description
1 polymer ?
#
loop_
_entity_poly.entity_id
_entity_poly.type
_entity_poly.pdbx_seq_one_letter_code
_entity_poly.pdbx_strand_id
1 'polypeptide(L)'
;AVFGGKMPHVATFLPGGVTERPDADEVAYFQSVLGGLREFIDNTYIPDVLAIAATYQDYFSIGAGCQNLLAYGAYPLGGNGERLFPSGVHIEGELKPFDPELIAEYVRYSWYSQRTTALHPR
;
A
#
# COMPACT_ATOMS: atom_id res chain seq x y z
N ALA A 1 0.58 -12.75 12.28
CA ALA A 1 0.83 -14.02 12.99
C ALA A 1 -0.44 -14.49 13.67
N VAL A 2 -0.99 -13.72 14.63
CA VAL A 2 -2.28 -13.98 15.30
C VAL A 2 -3.36 -14.44 14.31
N PHE A 3 -3.78 -13.61 13.36
CA PHE A 3 -4.77 -14.02 12.33
C PHE A 3 -4.17 -14.62 11.05
N GLY A 4 -2.84 -14.67 10.98
CA GLY A 4 -2.09 -14.97 9.74
C GLY A 4 -1.38 -16.31 9.75
N GLY A 5 -1.45 -17.05 10.86
CA GLY A 5 -0.60 -18.21 11.20
C GLY A 5 0.85 -17.81 11.49
N LYS A 6 1.51 -17.13 10.55
CA LYS A 6 2.91 -16.70 10.66
C LYS A 6 3.20 -15.42 9.88
N MET A 7 4.37 -14.84 10.10
CA MET A 7 4.92 -13.73 9.31
C MET A 7 6.46 -13.85 9.33
N PRO A 8 7.19 -13.74 8.19
CA PRO A 8 6.71 -13.57 6.81
C PRO A 8 5.92 -14.75 6.20
N HIS A 9 5.25 -14.48 5.06
CA HIS A 9 4.39 -15.41 4.31
C HIS A 9 3.21 -15.97 5.12
N VAL A 10 2.19 -15.16 5.34
CA VAL A 10 0.92 -15.59 5.97
C VAL A 10 0.33 -16.83 5.28
N ALA A 11 -0.28 -17.73 6.04
CA ALA A 11 -0.76 -19.03 5.57
C ALA A 11 -2.29 -19.16 5.59
N THR A 12 -3.02 -18.09 5.89
CA THR A 12 -4.46 -18.13 6.16
C THR A 12 -5.32 -17.58 5.02
N PHE A 13 -4.75 -16.90 4.02
CA PHE A 13 -5.51 -16.40 2.87
C PHE A 13 -5.80 -17.53 1.87
N LEU A 14 -7.07 -17.71 1.53
CA LEU A 14 -7.54 -18.64 0.51
C LEU A 14 -8.57 -17.95 -0.40
N PRO A 15 -8.79 -18.46 -1.62
CA PRO A 15 -9.94 -18.03 -2.43
C PRO A 15 -11.23 -18.15 -1.62
N GLY A 16 -11.95 -17.03 -1.47
CA GLY A 16 -13.19 -16.95 -0.68
C GLY A 16 -13.03 -16.34 0.73
N GLY A 17 -11.81 -16.08 1.20
CA GLY A 17 -11.60 -15.36 2.46
C GLY A 17 -10.35 -15.81 3.23
N VAL A 18 -10.54 -16.09 4.52
CA VAL A 18 -9.48 -16.54 5.43
C VAL A 18 -9.89 -17.83 6.15
N THR A 19 -8.92 -18.67 6.48
CA THR A 19 -9.15 -19.92 7.23
C THR A 19 -9.32 -19.69 8.73
N GLU A 20 -8.73 -18.63 9.26
CA GLU A 20 -8.70 -18.34 10.68
C GLU A 20 -10.03 -17.73 11.15
N ARG A 21 -10.51 -18.15 12.31
CA ARG A 21 -11.73 -17.62 12.91
C ARG A 21 -11.37 -16.93 14.23
N PRO A 22 -11.18 -15.59 14.21
CA PRO A 22 -10.74 -14.85 15.39
C PRO A 22 -11.66 -15.08 16.59
N ASP A 23 -11.08 -15.47 17.73
CA ASP A 23 -11.78 -15.47 19.00
C ASP A 23 -11.59 -14.15 19.78
N ALA A 24 -12.30 -14.00 20.89
CA ALA A 24 -12.28 -12.77 21.68
C ALA A 24 -10.90 -12.49 22.31
N ASP A 25 -10.17 -13.54 22.71
CA ASP A 25 -8.87 -13.41 23.35
C ASP A 25 -7.81 -12.99 22.32
N GLU A 26 -7.86 -13.54 21.12
CA GLU A 26 -7.00 -13.15 20.00
C GLU A 26 -7.24 -11.71 19.57
N VAL A 27 -8.50 -11.28 19.52
CA VAL A 27 -8.86 -9.89 19.21
C VAL A 27 -8.35 -8.94 20.30
N ALA A 28 -8.55 -9.28 21.57
CA ALA A 28 -8.05 -8.47 22.69
C ALA A 28 -6.51 -8.38 22.69
N TYR A 29 -5.83 -9.50 22.42
CA TYR A 29 -4.38 -9.53 22.29
C TYR A 29 -3.91 -8.66 21.12
N PHE A 30 -4.54 -8.77 19.96
CA PHE A 30 -4.22 -7.93 18.80
C PHE A 30 -4.42 -6.43 19.10
N GLN A 31 -5.50 -6.06 19.79
CA GLN A 31 -5.74 -4.67 20.20
C GLN A 31 -4.64 -4.14 21.14
N SER A 32 -4.16 -4.96 22.07
CA SER A 32 -3.04 -4.60 22.96
C SER A 32 -1.75 -4.33 22.17
N VAL A 33 -1.40 -5.23 21.24
CA VAL A 33 -0.25 -5.04 20.35
C VAL A 33 -0.40 -3.79 19.48
N LEU A 34 -1.60 -3.57 18.93
CA LEU A 34 -1.91 -2.38 18.13
C LEU A 34 -1.79 -1.10 18.96
N GLY A 35 -2.19 -1.13 20.23
CA GLY A 35 -2.03 0.00 21.16
C GLY A 35 -0.56 0.40 21.30
N GLY A 36 0.33 -0.55 21.60
CA GLY A 36 1.77 -0.28 21.69
C GLY A 36 2.37 0.21 20.38
N LEU A 37 1.93 -0.32 19.23
CA LEU A 37 2.39 0.15 17.92
C LEU A 37 1.95 1.59 17.65
N ARG A 38 0.70 1.95 17.97
CA ARG A 38 0.19 3.32 17.80
C ARG A 38 0.93 4.29 18.70
N GLU A 39 1.18 3.93 19.95
CA GLU A 39 1.96 4.75 20.87
C GLU A 39 3.36 5.05 20.32
N PHE A 40 4.04 4.05 19.76
CA PHE A 40 5.33 4.24 19.11
C PHE A 40 5.24 5.13 17.86
N ILE A 41 4.21 4.92 17.01
CA ILE A 41 4.01 5.73 15.80
C ILE A 41 3.80 7.21 16.17
N ASP A 42 2.90 7.47 17.11
CA ASP A 42 2.45 8.81 17.46
C ASP A 42 3.50 9.57 18.27
N ASN A 43 4.22 8.89 19.17
CA ASN A 43 5.13 9.55 20.13
C ASN A 43 6.62 9.38 19.80
N THR A 44 7.00 8.57 18.82
CA THR A 44 8.41 8.38 18.43
C THR A 44 8.60 8.52 16.93
N TYR A 45 7.96 7.67 16.12
CA TYR A 45 8.23 7.64 14.69
C TYR A 45 7.88 8.97 13.99
N ILE A 46 6.66 9.49 14.18
CA ILE A 46 6.25 10.76 13.55
C ILE A 46 7.11 11.93 14.06
N PRO A 47 7.30 12.14 15.39
CA PRO A 47 8.19 13.20 15.89
C PRO A 47 9.62 13.14 15.34
N ASP A 48 10.22 11.94 15.27
CA ASP A 48 11.58 11.78 14.77
C ASP A 48 11.68 12.09 13.27
N VAL A 49 10.71 11.62 12.46
CA VAL A 49 10.64 11.98 11.04
C VAL A 49 10.54 13.48 10.85
N LEU A 50 9.70 14.16 11.64
CA LEU A 50 9.56 15.62 11.58
C LEU A 50 10.83 16.36 12.03
N ALA A 51 11.52 15.88 13.06
CA ALA A 51 12.79 16.47 13.53
C ALA A 51 13.89 16.35 12.46
N ILE A 52 13.99 15.20 11.80
CA ILE A 52 14.92 15.00 10.68
C ILE A 52 14.51 15.88 9.49
N ALA A 53 13.22 15.92 9.14
CA ALA A 53 12.71 16.74 8.04
C ALA A 53 12.97 18.24 8.26
N ALA A 54 12.89 18.72 9.51
CA ALA A 54 13.22 20.10 9.87
C ALA A 54 14.72 20.41 9.74
N THR A 55 15.58 19.40 9.87
CA THR A 55 17.04 19.52 9.72
C THR A 55 17.46 19.50 8.24
N TYR A 56 16.80 18.67 7.43
CA TYR A 56 17.11 18.46 6.00
C TYR A 56 16.04 19.06 5.09
N GLN A 57 15.69 20.34 5.30
CA GLN A 57 14.67 21.02 4.50
C GLN A 57 15.07 21.19 3.03
N ASP A 58 16.37 21.21 2.74
CA ASP A 58 16.91 21.26 1.39
C ASP A 58 16.43 20.08 0.53
N TYR A 59 16.22 18.91 1.15
CA TYR A 59 15.75 17.70 0.47
C TYR A 59 14.32 17.83 -0.08
N PHE A 60 13.50 18.79 0.38
CA PHE A 60 12.16 19.00 -0.18
C PHE A 60 12.17 19.48 -1.63
N SER A 61 13.32 19.99 -2.10
CA SER A 61 13.50 20.45 -3.48
C SER A 61 14.19 19.42 -4.38
N ILE A 62 14.60 18.27 -3.82
CA ILE A 62 15.39 17.25 -4.49
C ILE A 62 14.51 16.02 -4.76
N GLY A 63 14.56 15.50 -5.99
CA GLY A 63 13.97 14.19 -6.31
C GLY A 63 12.47 14.18 -6.62
N ALA A 64 11.87 15.30 -7.03
CA ALA A 64 10.45 15.36 -7.42
C ALA A 64 10.04 14.35 -8.52
N GLY A 65 11.00 13.86 -9.31
CA GLY A 65 10.76 12.84 -10.33
C GLY A 65 9.83 13.34 -11.44
N CYS A 66 8.99 12.43 -11.97
CA CYS A 66 8.01 12.77 -13.00
C CYS A 66 6.71 13.38 -12.47
N GLN A 67 6.53 13.42 -11.14
CA GLN A 67 5.32 13.94 -10.47
C GLN A 67 4.01 13.27 -10.90
N ASN A 68 4.09 12.08 -11.51
CA ASN A 68 2.92 11.26 -11.83
C ASN A 68 2.75 10.16 -10.79
N LEU A 69 1.56 10.03 -10.21
CA LEU A 69 1.24 9.08 -9.14
C LEU A 69 0.08 8.16 -9.53
N LEU A 70 0.05 6.94 -9.01
CA LEU A 70 -0.99 5.94 -9.25
C LEU A 70 -1.38 5.27 -7.92
N ALA A 71 -2.68 5.14 -7.68
CA ALA A 71 -3.25 4.34 -6.61
C ALA A 71 -4.41 3.47 -7.13
N TYR A 72 -4.38 2.17 -6.82
CA TYR A 72 -5.47 1.23 -7.13
C TYR A 72 -6.63 1.31 -6.13
N GLY A 73 -6.41 2.00 -5.01
CA GLY A 73 -7.27 1.97 -3.83
C GLY A 73 -7.14 0.68 -3.00
N ALA A 74 -7.38 0.77 -1.70
CA ALA A 74 -7.17 -0.33 -0.76
C ALA A 74 -8.12 -0.29 0.44
N TYR A 75 -8.27 -1.44 1.10
CA TYR A 75 -9.11 -1.65 2.29
C TYR A 75 -10.60 -1.34 2.04
N PRO A 76 -11.36 -2.24 1.40
CA PRO A 76 -12.80 -2.06 1.21
C PRO A 76 -13.51 -1.94 2.57
N LEU A 77 -14.37 -0.94 2.73
CA LEU A 77 -15.08 -0.65 3.97
C LEU A 77 -16.49 -1.28 4.01
N GLY A 78 -16.95 -1.88 2.91
CA GLY A 78 -18.25 -2.53 2.82
C GLY A 78 -18.64 -2.90 1.38
N GLY A 79 -19.89 -3.28 1.17
CA GLY A 79 -20.42 -3.74 -0.13
C GLY A 79 -20.80 -2.63 -1.12
N ASN A 80 -20.67 -1.36 -0.73
CA ASN A 80 -20.99 -0.19 -1.57
C ASN A 80 -19.84 0.24 -2.50
N GLY A 81 -18.71 -0.49 -2.49
CA GLY A 81 -17.52 -0.16 -3.29
C GLY A 81 -16.61 0.90 -2.65
N GLU A 82 -16.94 1.39 -1.45
CA GLU A 82 -16.12 2.34 -0.70
C GLU A 82 -14.85 1.69 -0.17
N ARG A 83 -13.75 2.44 -0.21
CA ARG A 83 -12.42 2.01 0.20
C ARG A 83 -11.82 3.06 1.11
N LEU A 84 -11.07 2.65 2.13
CA LEU A 84 -10.35 3.58 3.01
C LEU A 84 -9.35 4.42 2.21
N PHE A 85 -8.64 3.78 1.28
CA PHE A 85 -7.78 4.47 0.33
C PHE A 85 -8.44 4.47 -1.04
N PRO A 86 -8.69 5.66 -1.64
CA PRO A 86 -9.32 5.77 -2.94
C PRO A 86 -8.37 5.38 -4.07
N SER A 87 -8.94 5.00 -5.22
CA SER A 87 -8.21 4.81 -6.47
C SER A 87 -8.10 6.12 -7.25
N GLY A 88 -7.02 6.30 -8.02
CA GLY A 88 -6.86 7.45 -8.90
C GLY A 88 -5.45 7.56 -9.48
N VAL A 89 -5.29 8.46 -10.43
CA VAL A 89 -3.98 8.86 -10.96
C VAL A 89 -3.81 10.36 -10.83
N HIS A 90 -2.61 10.81 -10.48
CA HIS A 90 -2.21 12.20 -10.60
C HIS A 90 -1.27 12.30 -11.79
N ILE A 91 -1.68 12.99 -12.86
CA ILE A 91 -0.90 13.11 -14.09
C ILE A 91 -0.95 14.57 -14.53
N GLU A 92 0.22 15.17 -14.78
CA GLU A 92 0.33 16.56 -15.25
C GLU A 92 -0.36 17.58 -14.33
N GLY A 93 -0.32 17.35 -13.01
CA GLY A 93 -0.92 18.24 -12.02
C GLY A 93 -2.42 18.03 -11.80
N GLU A 94 -3.04 17.08 -12.49
CA GLU A 94 -4.48 16.80 -12.38
C GLU A 94 -4.76 15.43 -11.77
N LEU A 95 -5.72 15.38 -10.84
CA LEU A 95 -6.27 14.11 -10.34
C LEU A 95 -7.32 13.59 -11.33
N LYS A 96 -7.12 12.38 -11.84
CA LYS A 96 -8.01 11.72 -12.80
C LYS A 96 -8.45 10.35 -12.27
N PRO A 97 -9.61 9.83 -12.73
CA PRO A 97 -10.00 8.45 -12.44
C PRO A 97 -8.94 7.46 -12.94
N PHE A 98 -8.75 6.38 -12.19
CA PHE A 98 -7.87 5.29 -12.59
C PHE A 98 -8.60 4.33 -13.53
N ASP A 99 -8.00 4.06 -14.70
CA ASP A 99 -8.45 3.06 -15.66
C ASP A 99 -7.39 1.94 -15.78
N PRO A 100 -7.67 0.72 -15.31
CA PRO A 100 -6.72 -0.39 -15.36
C PRO A 100 -6.43 -0.88 -16.79
N GLU A 101 -7.29 -0.61 -17.78
CA GLU A 101 -7.09 -1.03 -19.17
C GLU A 101 -5.94 -0.27 -19.85
N LEU A 102 -5.52 0.86 -19.27
CA LEU A 102 -4.40 1.67 -19.76
C LEU A 102 -3.03 1.18 -19.28
N ILE A 103 -2.97 0.13 -18.44
CA ILE A 103 -1.70 -0.42 -17.95
C ILE A 103 -1.02 -1.24 -19.05
N ALA A 104 0.26 -0.95 -19.31
CA ALA A 104 1.09 -1.74 -20.21
C ALA A 104 2.51 -1.89 -19.67
N GLU A 105 3.11 -3.07 -19.87
CA GLU A 105 4.47 -3.37 -19.47
C GLU A 105 5.40 -3.42 -20.69
N TYR A 106 6.46 -2.60 -20.67
CA TYR A 106 7.47 -2.56 -21.72
C TYR A 106 8.73 -3.31 -21.28
N VAL A 107 9.31 -4.10 -22.19
CA VAL A 107 10.51 -4.91 -21.89
C VAL A 107 11.74 -4.53 -22.72
N ARG A 108 11.71 -3.37 -23.38
CA ARG A 108 12.81 -2.89 -24.24
C ARG A 108 14.16 -2.81 -23.52
N TYR A 109 14.13 -2.42 -22.25
CA TYR A 109 15.32 -2.25 -21.40
C TYR A 109 15.37 -3.27 -20.25
N SER A 110 14.68 -4.39 -20.43
CA SER A 110 14.57 -5.47 -19.44
C SER A 110 15.02 -6.79 -20.07
N TRP A 111 15.48 -7.75 -19.27
CA TRP A 111 15.93 -9.07 -19.75
C TRP A 111 14.77 -10.02 -20.06
N TYR A 112 13.94 -9.64 -21.03
CA TYR A 112 12.88 -10.48 -21.58
C TYR A 112 12.93 -10.48 -23.11
N SER A 113 12.22 -11.42 -23.71
CA SER A 113 12.03 -11.43 -25.15
C SER A 113 11.28 -10.17 -25.59
N GLN A 114 11.77 -9.47 -26.61
CA GLN A 114 11.11 -8.28 -27.17
C GLN A 114 9.69 -8.56 -27.70
N ARG A 115 9.35 -9.84 -27.93
CA ARG A 115 8.01 -10.27 -28.32
C ARG A 115 6.96 -10.08 -27.22
N THR A 116 7.37 -9.84 -25.98
CA THR A 116 6.47 -9.64 -24.83
C THR A 116 6.39 -8.17 -24.39
N THR A 117 6.74 -7.22 -25.26
CA THR A 117 6.66 -5.78 -24.93
C THR A 117 5.26 -5.23 -25.17
N ALA A 118 4.91 -4.17 -24.43
CA ALA A 118 3.66 -3.42 -24.56
C ALA A 118 2.41 -4.30 -24.37
N LEU A 119 2.49 -5.24 -23.41
CA LEU A 119 1.38 -6.12 -23.07
C LEU A 119 0.69 -5.62 -21.80
N HIS A 120 -0.64 -5.73 -21.78
CA HIS A 120 -1.46 -5.54 -20.59
C HIS A 120 -1.44 -6.82 -19.72
N PRO A 121 -1.28 -6.72 -18.39
CA PRO A 121 -1.36 -7.87 -17.48
C PRO A 121 -2.78 -8.48 -17.46
N ARG A 122 -2.90 -9.73 -17.91
CA ARG A 122 -4.18 -10.47 -17.91
C ARG A 122 -4.53 -11.09 -16.56
#